data_AF-A0A063Y4U4-F1
#
_entry.id   AF-A0A063Y4U4-F1
#
_cell.length_a   1.000
_cell.length_b   1.000
_cell.length_c   1.000
_cell.angle_alpha   90.00
_cell.angle_beta   90.00
_cell.angle_gamma   90.00
#
_symmetry.space_group_name_H-M   'P 1'
#
loop_
_entity.id
_entity.type
_entity.pdbx_description
1 polymer ?
#
loop_
_entity_poly.entity_id
_entity_poly.type
_entity_poly.pdbx_seq_one_letter_code
_entity_poly.pdbx_strand_id
1 'polypeptide(L)'
;MTLNEFNQLDTPSARYQLRQCCVSDAWIEAMLAARPFTTAAQLFSTAEHIWAALTQQDYLQAFEGHPKIGDVGSLRAKYADSKALAAGEQASVNHADEATLQALAAGNQAYEERFGFIFIVCATGKSAAEMLALLQARLENDRNTEIQLAAAEQQKITQIRLAKLLQDTVMPRISSHILDTTLGKPAAGIRVQLFKCQPDQSWIMLNEETTNTDGRIANLLKDTQPLENTRYRLRFHLQDYFVQQQQPCFYPQVEIECQLDAEAAHYHIPLLVSPFGYSTYRGS
;
A
#
# COMPACT_ATOMS: atom_id res chain seq x y z
N MET A 1 -9.55 10.35 -7.37
CA MET A 1 -10.95 10.80 -7.39
C MET A 1 -11.71 10.01 -6.34
N THR A 2 -12.65 10.62 -5.64
CA THR A 2 -13.49 9.90 -4.67
C THR A 2 -14.39 8.88 -5.38
N LEU A 3 -14.94 7.93 -4.62
CA LEU A 3 -15.91 6.98 -5.16
C LEU A 3 -17.15 7.67 -5.73
N ASN A 4 -17.61 8.73 -5.05
CA ASN A 4 -18.78 9.48 -5.50
C ASN A 4 -18.50 10.21 -6.82
N GLU A 5 -17.33 10.82 -6.97
CA GLU A 5 -16.89 11.42 -8.24
C GLU A 5 -16.86 10.37 -9.36
N PHE A 6 -16.29 9.19 -9.11
CA PHE A 6 -16.24 8.10 -10.08
C PHE A 6 -17.65 7.61 -10.51
N ASN A 7 -18.58 7.50 -9.56
CA ASN A 7 -19.97 7.13 -9.84
C ASN A 7 -20.71 8.18 -10.69
N GLN A 8 -20.35 9.45 -10.57
CA GLN A 8 -20.98 10.56 -11.28
C GLN A 8 -20.38 10.81 -12.68
N LEU A 9 -19.25 10.19 -13.02
CA LEU A 9 -18.67 10.29 -14.35
C LEU A 9 -19.63 9.75 -15.42
N ASP A 10 -19.71 10.46 -16.55
CA ASP A 10 -20.34 9.92 -17.75
C ASP A 10 -19.65 8.61 -18.20
N THR A 11 -20.36 7.80 -18.99
CA THR A 11 -19.87 6.48 -19.42
C THR A 11 -18.52 6.55 -20.16
N PRO A 12 -18.29 7.48 -21.11
CA PRO A 12 -16.99 7.64 -21.75
C PRO A 12 -15.84 7.95 -20.77
N SER A 13 -16.06 8.86 -19.82
CA SER A 13 -15.04 9.25 -18.85
C SER A 13 -14.75 8.12 -17.87
N ALA A 14 -15.76 7.43 -17.37
CA ALA A 14 -15.58 6.28 -16.50
C ALA A 14 -14.87 5.12 -17.21
N ARG A 15 -15.20 4.87 -18.47
CA ARG A 15 -14.52 3.88 -19.32
C ARG A 15 -13.04 4.22 -19.44
N TYR A 16 -12.72 5.50 -19.69
CA TYR A 16 -11.34 5.96 -19.78
C TYR A 16 -10.57 5.67 -18.49
N GLN A 17 -11.16 5.94 -17.32
CA GLN A 17 -10.55 5.67 -16.02
C GLN A 17 -10.35 4.17 -15.76
N LEU A 18 -11.38 3.34 -16.02
CA LEU A 18 -11.30 1.89 -15.86
C LEU A 18 -10.24 1.26 -16.79
N ARG A 19 -10.11 1.77 -18.01
CA ARG A 19 -9.10 1.32 -18.97
C ARG A 19 -7.66 1.56 -18.50
N GLN A 20 -7.43 2.59 -17.66
CA GLN A 20 -6.11 2.77 -17.03
C GLN A 20 -5.79 1.67 -16.01
N CYS A 21 -6.80 0.96 -15.49
CA CYS A 21 -6.66 -0.09 -14.49
C CYS A 21 -6.52 -1.48 -15.13
N CYS A 22 -7.39 -1.80 -16.08
CA CYS A 22 -7.40 -3.04 -16.85
C CYS A 22 -7.89 -2.74 -18.27
N VAL A 23 -7.23 -3.27 -19.29
CA VAL A 23 -7.58 -2.98 -20.69
C VAL A 23 -8.54 -4.01 -21.31
N SER A 24 -8.94 -5.05 -20.57
CA SER A 24 -9.96 -6.00 -21.02
C SER A 24 -11.30 -5.28 -21.20
N ASP A 25 -11.84 -5.33 -22.41
CA ASP A 25 -13.12 -4.68 -22.73
C ASP A 25 -14.26 -5.34 -21.93
N ALA A 26 -14.29 -6.67 -21.85
CA ALA A 26 -15.29 -7.41 -21.08
C ALA A 26 -15.31 -6.99 -19.60
N TRP A 27 -14.13 -6.85 -18.99
CA TRP A 27 -14.01 -6.37 -17.62
C TRP A 27 -14.51 -4.92 -17.47
N ILE A 28 -14.13 -4.03 -18.41
CA ILE A 28 -14.55 -2.63 -18.38
C ILE A 28 -16.07 -2.50 -18.52
N GLU A 29 -16.70 -3.20 -19.47
CA GLU A 29 -18.15 -3.15 -19.65
C GLU A 29 -18.90 -3.65 -18.41
N ALA A 30 -18.44 -4.75 -17.82
CA ALA A 30 -19.04 -5.29 -16.60
C ALA A 30 -18.90 -4.33 -15.42
N MET A 31 -17.75 -3.68 -15.25
CA MET A 31 -17.54 -2.66 -14.21
C MET A 31 -18.40 -1.41 -14.45
N LEU A 32 -18.57 -0.98 -15.69
CA LEU A 32 -19.45 0.14 -16.03
C LEU A 32 -20.92 -0.18 -15.72
N ALA A 33 -21.37 -1.39 -16.02
CA ALA A 33 -22.72 -1.87 -15.73
C ALA A 33 -22.99 -2.05 -14.23
N ALA A 34 -21.95 -2.32 -13.44
CA ALA A 34 -22.05 -2.46 -11.99
C ALA A 34 -22.13 -1.13 -11.23
N ARG A 35 -21.93 0.02 -11.89
CA ARG A 35 -22.12 1.35 -11.27
C ARG A 35 -23.62 1.64 -11.03
N PRO A 36 -23.96 2.39 -9.96
CA PRO A 36 -23.06 3.00 -8.99
C PRO A 36 -22.66 2.04 -7.85
N PHE A 37 -21.46 2.24 -7.32
CA PHE A 37 -20.97 1.51 -6.15
C PHE A 37 -21.28 2.28 -4.86
N THR A 38 -21.77 1.59 -3.83
CA THR A 38 -22.10 2.18 -2.53
C THR A 38 -20.87 2.41 -1.65
N THR A 39 -19.88 1.52 -1.73
CA THR A 39 -18.63 1.61 -0.97
C THR A 39 -17.43 1.20 -1.83
N ALA A 40 -16.23 1.63 -1.43
CA ALA A 40 -15.00 1.20 -2.10
C ALA A 40 -14.82 -0.33 -2.00
N ALA A 41 -15.19 -0.92 -0.86
CA ALA A 41 -15.15 -2.38 -0.66
C ALA A 41 -16.06 -3.12 -1.65
N GLN A 42 -17.24 -2.57 -1.95
CA GLN A 42 -18.12 -3.13 -2.98
C GLN A 42 -17.48 -3.03 -4.37
N LEU A 43 -16.84 -1.90 -4.71
CA LEU A 43 -16.14 -1.74 -5.97
C LEU A 43 -15.02 -2.79 -6.12
N PHE A 44 -14.18 -2.95 -5.10
CA PHE A 44 -13.07 -3.90 -5.14
C PHE A 44 -13.54 -5.36 -5.22
N SER A 45 -14.51 -5.77 -4.40
CA SER A 45 -15.06 -7.13 -4.45
C SER A 45 -15.79 -7.43 -5.76
N THR A 46 -16.49 -6.45 -6.34
CA THR A 46 -17.12 -6.58 -7.65
C THR A 46 -16.08 -6.74 -8.75
N ALA A 47 -14.99 -5.96 -8.70
CA ALA A 47 -13.87 -6.07 -9.65
C ALA A 47 -13.23 -7.47 -9.63
N GLU A 48 -13.03 -8.05 -8.44
CA GLU A 48 -12.51 -9.42 -8.28
C GLU A 48 -13.46 -10.47 -8.84
N HIS A 49 -14.76 -10.34 -8.53
CA HIS A 49 -15.76 -11.28 -9.00
C HIS A 49 -15.88 -11.28 -10.52
N ILE A 50 -15.92 -10.08 -11.13
CA ILE A 50 -15.93 -9.92 -12.59
C ILE A 50 -14.67 -10.53 -13.19
N TRP A 51 -13.49 -10.24 -12.62
CA TRP A 51 -12.23 -10.78 -13.11
C TRP A 51 -12.21 -12.31 -13.10
N ALA A 52 -12.66 -12.95 -12.02
CA ALA A 52 -12.70 -14.40 -11.90
C ALA A 52 -13.66 -15.08 -12.89
N ALA A 53 -14.65 -14.35 -13.41
CA ALA A 53 -15.61 -14.85 -14.39
C ALA A 53 -15.14 -14.67 -15.86
N LEU A 54 -14.01 -13.99 -16.08
CA LEU A 54 -13.49 -13.73 -17.42
C LEU A 54 -12.96 -15.00 -18.10
N THR A 55 -12.94 -14.95 -19.42
CA THR A 55 -12.37 -16.02 -20.24
C THR A 55 -10.86 -15.84 -20.41
N GLN A 56 -10.20 -16.89 -20.91
CA GLN A 56 -8.80 -16.82 -21.30
C GLN A 56 -8.52 -15.72 -22.35
N GLN A 57 -9.45 -15.47 -23.26
CA GLN A 57 -9.29 -14.42 -24.28
C GLN A 57 -9.27 -13.02 -23.65
N ASP A 58 -10.12 -12.80 -22.64
CA ASP A 58 -10.18 -11.53 -21.91
C ASP A 58 -8.91 -11.29 -21.09
N TYR A 59 -8.33 -12.35 -20.50
CA TYR A 59 -7.04 -12.27 -19.83
C TYR A 59 -5.91 -11.88 -20.80
N LEU A 60 -5.84 -12.52 -21.96
CA LEU A 60 -4.84 -12.18 -22.98
C LEU A 60 -4.99 -10.72 -23.44
N GLN A 61 -6.23 -10.26 -23.67
CA GLN A 61 -6.48 -8.84 -23.97
C GLN A 61 -5.97 -7.93 -22.85
N ALA A 62 -6.21 -8.28 -21.58
CA ALA A 62 -5.71 -7.50 -20.43
C ALA A 62 -4.17 -7.41 -20.40
N PHE A 63 -3.47 -8.46 -20.84
CA PHE A 63 -2.01 -8.50 -20.86
C PHE A 63 -1.40 -7.57 -21.92
N GLU A 64 -2.08 -7.36 -23.05
CA GLU A 64 -1.63 -6.45 -24.12
C GLU A 64 -1.50 -4.99 -23.66
N GLY A 65 -2.16 -4.62 -22.56
CA GLY A 65 -2.06 -3.28 -21.97
C GLY A 65 -0.74 -2.98 -21.25
N HIS A 66 0.19 -3.93 -21.16
CA HIS A 66 1.47 -3.71 -20.49
C HIS A 66 2.62 -3.47 -21.47
N PRO A 67 3.54 -2.55 -21.14
CA PRO A 67 4.72 -2.34 -21.95
C PRO A 67 5.58 -3.61 -21.97
N LYS A 68 6.01 -4.02 -23.17
CA LYS A 68 6.97 -5.10 -23.33
C LYS A 68 8.31 -4.68 -22.74
N ILE A 69 8.77 -5.41 -21.73
CA ILE A 69 10.08 -5.19 -21.11
C ILE A 69 11.07 -6.12 -21.80
N GLY A 70 11.69 -5.65 -22.89
CA GLY A 70 12.53 -6.50 -23.76
C GLY A 70 13.98 -6.07 -23.90
N ASP A 71 14.32 -4.83 -23.56
CA ASP A 71 15.69 -4.31 -23.71
C ASP A 71 16.34 -3.97 -22.36
N VAL A 72 17.65 -4.18 -22.28
CA VAL A 72 18.43 -3.96 -21.06
C VAL A 72 18.42 -2.48 -20.66
N GLY A 73 18.25 -1.55 -21.61
CA GLY A 73 18.21 -0.11 -21.34
C GLY A 73 16.97 0.30 -20.53
N SER A 74 15.78 -0.15 -20.95
CA SER A 74 14.53 0.11 -20.22
C SER A 74 14.51 -0.56 -18.84
N LEU A 75 15.06 -1.77 -18.74
CA LEU A 75 15.27 -2.46 -17.47
C LEU A 75 16.21 -1.70 -16.53
N ARG A 76 17.33 -1.20 -17.05
CA ARG A 76 18.30 -0.41 -16.28
C ARG A 76 17.67 0.87 -15.76
N ALA A 77 16.88 1.56 -16.58
CA ALA A 77 16.15 2.76 -16.17
C ALA A 77 15.12 2.45 -15.06
N LYS A 78 14.38 1.35 -15.19
CA LYS A 78 13.36 0.93 -14.21
C LYS A 78 13.95 0.63 -12.83
N TYR A 79 15.13 0.04 -12.76
CA TYR A 79 15.80 -0.33 -11.50
C TYR A 79 16.91 0.65 -11.08
N ALA A 80 17.02 1.81 -11.73
CA ALA A 80 17.99 2.84 -11.38
C ALA A 80 17.73 3.42 -9.98
N ASP A 81 16.46 3.61 -9.60
CA ASP A 81 16.09 4.25 -8.33
C ASP A 81 16.27 3.34 -7.10
N SER A 82 16.20 2.01 -7.28
CA SER A 82 16.55 1.04 -6.23
C SER A 82 18.03 1.08 -5.83
N LYS A 83 18.90 1.75 -6.60
CA LYS A 83 20.34 1.89 -6.29
C LYS A 83 20.64 2.93 -5.21
N ALA A 84 19.74 3.89 -4.94
CA ALA A 84 20.03 4.99 -4.02
C ALA A 84 20.21 4.53 -2.55
N LEU A 85 19.67 3.37 -2.17
CA LEU A 85 19.81 2.82 -0.81
C LEU A 85 21.11 2.01 -0.58
N ALA A 86 21.88 1.69 -1.62
CA ALA A 86 22.96 0.69 -1.56
C ALA A 86 24.32 1.18 -2.11
N ALA A 87 24.52 2.50 -2.25
CA ALA A 87 25.67 3.07 -2.97
C ALA A 87 27.02 3.05 -2.20
N GLY A 88 27.12 2.36 -1.06
CA GLY A 88 28.27 2.49 -0.16
C GLY A 88 29.60 1.90 -0.62
N GLU A 89 29.66 0.70 -1.22
CA GLU A 89 30.95 -0.06 -1.17
C GLU A 89 31.31 -0.99 -2.36
N GLN A 90 30.55 -1.07 -3.47
CA GLN A 90 30.67 -2.27 -4.33
C GLN A 90 30.84 -2.03 -5.85
N ALA A 91 32.09 -2.01 -6.33
CA ALA A 91 32.40 -2.08 -7.76
C ALA A 91 32.13 -3.47 -8.37
N SER A 92 32.19 -4.56 -7.59
CA SER A 92 31.90 -5.93 -8.04
C SER A 92 30.40 -6.24 -8.19
N VAL A 93 29.52 -5.50 -7.51
CA VAL A 93 28.05 -5.68 -7.61
C VAL A 93 27.49 -5.10 -8.91
N ASN A 94 28.13 -4.07 -9.47
CA ASN A 94 27.75 -3.52 -10.77
C ASN A 94 27.74 -4.55 -11.92
N HIS A 95 28.57 -5.59 -11.86
CA HIS A 95 28.62 -6.64 -12.89
C HIS A 95 27.54 -7.72 -12.69
N ALA A 96 27.22 -8.06 -11.44
CA ALA A 96 26.15 -9.01 -11.10
C ALA A 96 24.76 -8.44 -11.45
N ASP A 97 24.57 -7.13 -11.27
CA ASP A 97 23.35 -6.43 -11.66
C ASP A 97 23.15 -6.46 -13.18
N GLU A 98 24.20 -6.17 -13.95
CA GLU A 98 24.12 -6.15 -15.41
C GLU A 98 23.85 -7.54 -16.00
N ALA A 99 24.48 -8.59 -15.45
CA ALA A 99 24.18 -9.97 -15.81
C ALA A 99 22.72 -10.36 -15.50
N THR A 100 22.19 -9.90 -14.37
CA THR A 100 20.79 -10.12 -13.99
C THR A 100 19.84 -9.45 -14.97
N LEU A 101 20.10 -8.21 -15.39
CA LEU A 101 19.27 -7.51 -16.37
C LEU A 101 19.31 -8.18 -17.75
N GLN A 102 20.48 -8.67 -18.18
CA GLN A 102 20.61 -9.43 -19.42
C GLN A 102 19.83 -10.75 -19.37
N ALA A 103 19.95 -11.49 -18.25
CA ALA A 103 19.20 -12.73 -18.05
C ALA A 103 17.68 -12.49 -18.01
N LEU A 104 17.24 -11.38 -17.42
CA LEU A 104 15.84 -10.99 -17.37
C LEU A 104 15.30 -10.64 -18.77
N ALA A 105 16.07 -9.90 -19.57
CA ALA A 105 15.71 -9.60 -20.96
C ALA A 105 15.59 -10.88 -21.81
N ALA A 106 16.59 -11.77 -21.73
CA ALA A 106 16.57 -13.05 -22.44
C ALA A 106 15.40 -13.95 -21.97
N GLY A 107 15.14 -13.99 -20.66
CA GLY A 107 14.01 -14.74 -20.10
C GLY A 107 12.66 -14.21 -20.56
N ASN A 108 12.49 -12.88 -20.67
CA ASN A 108 11.24 -12.28 -21.14
C ASN A 108 10.96 -12.66 -22.60
N GLN A 109 11.99 -12.70 -23.43
CA GLN A 109 11.88 -13.18 -24.80
C GLN A 109 11.48 -14.65 -24.85
N ALA A 110 12.19 -15.52 -24.11
CA ALA A 110 11.89 -16.95 -24.05
C ALA A 110 10.47 -17.23 -23.53
N TYR A 111 10.00 -16.42 -22.57
CA TYR A 111 8.66 -16.53 -22.00
C TYR A 111 7.58 -16.24 -23.04
N GLU A 112 7.73 -15.15 -23.80
CA GLU A 112 6.77 -14.78 -24.83
C GLU A 112 6.75 -15.80 -25.98
N GLU A 113 7.92 -16.29 -26.41
CA GLU A 113 8.03 -17.35 -27.41
C GLU A 113 7.34 -18.64 -26.96
N ARG A 114 7.46 -19.00 -25.67
CA ARG A 114 6.87 -20.23 -25.12
C ARG A 114 5.36 -20.14 -24.91
N PHE A 115 4.89 -19.04 -24.33
CA PHE A 115 3.50 -18.94 -23.86
C PHE A 115 2.59 -18.14 -24.79
N GLY A 116 3.15 -17.35 -25.69
CA GLY A 116 2.44 -16.50 -26.65
C GLY A 116 1.89 -15.21 -26.04
N PHE A 117 2.37 -14.81 -24.87
CA PHE A 117 2.06 -13.53 -24.22
C PHE A 117 3.24 -13.12 -23.33
N ILE A 118 3.31 -11.83 -23.01
CA ILE A 118 4.40 -11.25 -22.21
C ILE A 118 4.36 -11.71 -20.74
N PHE A 119 5.50 -11.64 -20.05
CA PHE A 119 5.59 -11.98 -18.64
C PHE A 119 4.82 -10.97 -17.77
N ILE A 120 3.71 -11.42 -17.17
CA ILE A 120 2.89 -10.61 -16.25
C ILE A 120 3.20 -10.97 -14.81
N VAL A 121 3.64 -9.97 -14.04
CA VAL A 121 3.89 -10.07 -12.60
C VAL A 121 3.69 -8.72 -11.93
N CYS A 122 3.11 -8.72 -10.73
CA CYS A 122 3.00 -7.54 -9.89
C CYS A 122 4.38 -7.18 -9.32
N ALA A 123 5.06 -6.24 -9.96
CA ALA A 123 6.43 -5.86 -9.65
C ALA A 123 6.61 -5.04 -8.34
N THR A 124 5.52 -4.61 -7.70
CA THR A 124 5.57 -3.82 -6.46
C THR A 124 6.45 -4.50 -5.41
N GLY A 125 7.48 -3.80 -4.95
CA GLY A 125 8.40 -4.26 -3.91
C GLY A 125 9.42 -5.32 -4.33
N LYS A 126 9.52 -5.69 -5.62
CA LYS A 126 10.45 -6.75 -6.09
C LYS A 126 11.70 -6.17 -6.73
N SER A 127 12.84 -6.72 -6.34
CA SER A 127 14.14 -6.48 -6.98
C SER A 127 14.27 -7.17 -8.34
N ALA A 128 15.26 -6.76 -9.14
CA ALA A 128 15.54 -7.39 -10.44
C ALA A 128 15.89 -8.89 -10.30
N ALA A 129 16.58 -9.27 -9.22
CA ALA A 129 16.94 -10.67 -8.97
C ALA A 129 15.71 -11.52 -8.61
N GLU A 130 14.81 -11.01 -7.77
CA GLU A 130 13.54 -11.71 -7.46
C GLU A 130 12.66 -11.84 -8.71
N MET A 131 12.62 -10.80 -9.55
CA MET A 131 11.89 -10.83 -10.82
C MET A 131 12.45 -11.90 -11.77
N LEU A 132 13.78 -12.02 -11.87
CA LEU A 132 14.44 -13.05 -12.66
C LEU A 132 14.14 -14.46 -12.13
N ALA A 133 14.21 -14.65 -10.80
CA ALA A 133 13.92 -15.94 -10.19
C ALA A 133 12.47 -16.38 -10.45
N LEU A 134 11.50 -15.46 -10.33
CA LEU A 134 10.09 -15.72 -10.63
C LEU A 134 9.88 -16.08 -12.11
N LEU A 135 10.54 -15.36 -13.01
CA LEU A 135 10.48 -15.61 -14.44
C LEU A 135 11.04 -17.00 -14.79
N GLN A 136 12.22 -17.34 -14.25
CA GLN A 136 12.86 -18.64 -14.47
C GLN A 136 12.01 -19.79 -13.95
N ALA A 137 11.44 -19.67 -12.74
CA ALA A 137 10.56 -20.69 -12.19
C ALA A 137 9.29 -20.88 -13.05
N ARG A 138 8.72 -19.78 -13.57
CA ARG A 138 7.50 -19.83 -14.39
C ARG A 138 7.72 -20.32 -15.81
N LEU A 139 8.95 -20.22 -16.34
CA LEU A 139 9.30 -20.81 -17.63
C LEU A 139 9.17 -22.33 -17.64
N GLU A 140 9.16 -23.01 -16.50
CA GLU A 140 8.99 -24.46 -16.42
C GLU A 140 7.52 -24.90 -16.57
N ASN A 141 6.57 -23.98 -16.37
CA ASN A 141 5.14 -24.28 -16.40
C ASN A 141 4.62 -24.69 -17.79
N ASP A 142 3.47 -25.37 -17.81
CA ASP A 142 2.66 -25.48 -19.00
C ASP A 142 1.83 -24.20 -19.22
N ARG A 143 1.38 -23.99 -20.47
CA ARG A 143 0.68 -22.76 -20.86
C ARG A 143 -0.63 -22.51 -20.10
N ASN A 144 -1.37 -23.55 -19.73
CA ASN A 144 -2.65 -23.39 -19.05
C ASN A 144 -2.44 -22.93 -17.61
N THR A 145 -1.51 -23.58 -16.91
CA THR A 145 -1.08 -23.14 -15.57
C THR A 145 -0.57 -21.70 -15.60
N GLU A 146 0.25 -21.38 -16.59
CA GLU A 146 0.90 -20.08 -16.68
C GLU A 146 -0.08 -18.93 -16.95
N ILE A 147 -1.12 -19.18 -17.75
CA ILE A 147 -2.20 -18.20 -17.95
C ILE A 147 -2.94 -17.89 -16.66
N GLN A 148 -3.22 -18.90 -15.83
CA GLN A 148 -3.90 -18.68 -14.55
C GLN A 148 -3.02 -17.89 -13.58
N LEU A 149 -1.72 -18.18 -13.54
CA LEU A 149 -0.76 -17.41 -12.73
C LEU A 149 -0.64 -15.96 -13.22
N ALA A 150 -0.50 -15.75 -14.52
CA ALA A 150 -0.47 -14.42 -15.12
C ALA A 150 -1.77 -13.64 -14.85
N ALA A 151 -2.92 -14.31 -14.90
CA ALA A 151 -4.21 -13.71 -14.60
C ALA A 151 -4.31 -13.29 -13.12
N ALA A 152 -3.82 -14.12 -12.19
CA ALA A 152 -3.77 -13.77 -10.77
C ALA A 152 -2.82 -12.59 -10.50
N GLU A 153 -1.69 -12.51 -11.19
CA GLU A 153 -0.79 -11.34 -11.11
C GLU A 153 -1.41 -10.08 -11.71
N GLN A 154 -2.13 -10.21 -12.83
CA GLN A 154 -2.88 -9.11 -13.45
C GLN A 154 -3.94 -8.55 -12.49
N GLN A 155 -4.67 -9.42 -11.80
CA GLN A 155 -5.66 -9.01 -10.79
C GLN A 155 -5.03 -8.13 -9.71
N LYS A 156 -3.86 -8.52 -9.16
CA LYS A 156 -3.13 -7.72 -8.16
C LYS A 156 -2.79 -6.33 -8.70
N ILE A 157 -2.33 -6.25 -9.95
CA ILE A 157 -2.01 -4.97 -10.61
C ILE A 157 -3.27 -4.12 -10.78
N THR A 158 -4.37 -4.71 -11.23
CA THR A 158 -5.65 -4.02 -11.39
C THR A 158 -6.16 -3.49 -10.05
N GLN A 159 -6.02 -4.24 -8.95
CA GLN A 159 -6.39 -3.77 -7.61
C GLN A 159 -5.59 -2.54 -7.17
N ILE A 160 -4.27 -2.58 -7.35
CA ILE A 160 -3.39 -1.44 -7.03
C ILE A 160 -3.78 -0.21 -7.87
N ARG A 161 -4.08 -0.41 -9.17
CA ARG A 161 -4.47 0.68 -10.07
C ARG A 161 -5.85 1.25 -9.74
N LEU A 162 -6.82 0.42 -9.37
CA LEU A 162 -8.13 0.85 -8.89
C LEU A 162 -8.01 1.66 -7.60
N ALA A 163 -7.19 1.20 -6.65
CA ALA A 163 -6.92 1.95 -5.42
C ALA A 163 -6.28 3.31 -5.71
N LYS A 164 -5.36 3.38 -6.69
CA LYS A 164 -4.75 4.64 -7.13
C LYS A 164 -5.73 5.56 -7.87
N LEU A 165 -6.59 4.99 -8.73
CA LEU A 165 -7.64 5.72 -9.44
C LEU A 165 -8.55 6.44 -8.44
N LEU A 166 -8.96 5.71 -7.41
CA LEU A 166 -9.79 6.25 -6.34
C LEU A 166 -9.05 7.23 -5.41
N GLN A 167 -7.83 7.68 -5.75
CA GLN A 167 -6.90 8.50 -4.95
C GLN A 167 -7.25 8.47 -3.46
N ASP A 168 -6.63 7.52 -2.77
CA ASP A 168 -6.82 7.23 -1.37
C ASP A 168 -8.18 6.60 -1.01
N THR A 169 -8.35 5.34 -1.43
CA THR A 169 -8.72 4.35 -0.39
C THR A 169 -7.45 3.91 0.35
N VAL A 170 -6.66 4.87 0.83
CA VAL A 170 -5.89 4.63 2.05
C VAL A 170 -7.00 4.42 3.07
N MET A 171 -7.14 3.19 3.57
CA MET A 171 -7.95 2.99 4.76
C MET A 171 -7.46 4.04 5.75
N PRO A 172 -8.34 4.95 6.17
CA PRO A 172 -7.89 6.12 6.87
C PRO A 172 -7.12 5.65 8.10
N ARG A 173 -5.91 6.15 8.26
CA ARG A 173 -5.02 5.66 9.31
C ARG A 173 -4.67 6.76 10.28
N ILE A 174 -4.54 6.38 11.54
CA ILE A 174 -4.03 7.26 12.60
C ILE A 174 -2.70 6.66 13.04
N SER A 175 -1.59 7.28 12.69
CA SER A 175 -0.27 6.80 13.09
C SER A 175 0.34 7.68 14.17
N SER A 176 1.24 7.13 14.96
CA SER A 176 1.97 7.88 15.98
C SER A 176 3.45 7.49 16.00
N HIS A 177 4.27 8.42 16.47
CA HIS A 177 5.69 8.23 16.72
C HIS A 177 6.04 8.95 18.00
N ILE A 178 6.66 8.24 18.94
CA ILE A 178 7.05 8.77 20.23
C ILE A 178 8.56 8.91 20.28
N LEU A 179 9.03 10.12 20.53
CA LEU A 179 10.45 10.44 20.66
C LEU A 179 10.73 10.94 22.07
N ASP A 180 11.65 10.27 22.76
CA ASP A 180 12.23 10.76 24.01
C ASP A 180 13.30 11.80 23.68
N THR A 181 12.99 13.05 23.94
CA THR A 181 13.86 14.20 23.66
C THR A 181 14.99 14.35 24.68
N THR A 182 14.91 13.66 25.82
CA THR A 182 15.99 13.63 26.82
C THR A 182 17.11 12.71 26.37
N LEU A 183 16.76 11.56 25.80
CA LEU A 183 17.71 10.57 25.28
C LEU A 183 18.04 10.76 23.80
N GLY A 184 17.23 11.54 23.07
CA GLY A 184 17.33 11.71 21.62
C GLY A 184 17.03 10.42 20.86
N LYS A 185 16.13 9.57 21.39
CA LYS A 185 15.85 8.22 20.87
C LYS A 185 14.36 7.94 20.76
N PRO A 186 13.94 7.05 19.85
CA PRO A 186 12.56 6.58 19.81
C PRO A 186 12.19 5.86 21.12
N ALA A 187 10.97 6.13 21.60
CA ALA A 187 10.47 5.55 22.84
C ALA A 187 9.64 4.29 22.53
N ALA A 188 10.31 3.14 22.57
CA ALA A 188 9.73 1.82 22.30
C ALA A 188 8.95 1.26 23.50
N GLY A 189 7.99 0.37 23.25
CA GLY A 189 7.26 -0.34 24.29
C GLY A 189 6.18 0.49 25.01
N ILE A 190 5.85 1.69 24.51
CA ILE A 190 4.80 2.53 25.09
C ILE A 190 3.44 2.12 24.53
N ARG A 191 2.53 1.80 25.44
CA ARG A 191 1.13 1.52 25.11
C ARG A 191 0.38 2.79 24.76
N VAL A 192 -0.41 2.76 23.69
CA VAL A 192 -1.23 3.87 23.21
C VAL A 192 -2.64 3.38 22.92
N GLN A 193 -3.64 4.06 23.50
CA GLN A 193 -5.06 3.78 23.27
C GLN A 193 -5.68 4.86 22.39
N LEU A 194 -6.56 4.45 21.48
CA LEU A 194 -7.35 5.34 20.63
C LEU A 194 -8.81 5.33 21.08
N PHE A 195 -9.38 6.51 21.28
CA PHE A 195 -10.80 6.71 21.59
C PHE A 195 -11.47 7.60 20.55
N LYS A 196 -12.78 7.44 20.41
CA LYS A 196 -13.66 8.26 19.58
C LYS A 196 -14.80 8.85 20.41
N CYS A 197 -15.07 10.14 20.20
CA CYS A 197 -16.19 10.84 20.81
C CYS A 197 -17.49 10.49 20.07
N GLN A 198 -18.48 10.04 20.84
CA GLN A 198 -19.84 9.77 20.38
C GLN A 198 -20.69 11.06 20.36
N PRO A 199 -21.86 11.05 19.68
CA PRO A 199 -22.78 12.21 19.65
C PRO A 199 -23.28 12.65 21.04
N ASP A 200 -23.38 11.72 21.99
CA ASP A 200 -23.73 11.99 23.40
C ASP A 200 -22.54 12.51 24.23
N GLN A 201 -21.42 12.82 23.58
CA GLN A 201 -20.15 13.27 24.17
C GLN A 201 -19.43 12.21 25.02
N SER A 202 -19.88 10.96 25.01
CA SER A 202 -19.15 9.85 25.62
C SER A 202 -17.96 9.42 24.76
N TRP A 203 -16.97 8.78 25.39
CA TRP A 203 -15.79 8.25 24.72
C TRP A 203 -15.88 6.73 24.62
N ILE A 204 -15.74 6.19 23.42
CA ILE A 204 -15.57 4.75 23.20
C ILE A 204 -14.12 4.45 22.82
N MET A 205 -13.56 3.37 23.36
CA MET A 205 -12.24 2.89 22.97
C MET A 205 -12.35 2.10 21.67
N LEU A 206 -11.55 2.46 20.66
CA LEU A 206 -11.52 1.81 19.36
C LEU A 206 -10.43 0.75 19.27
N ASN A 207 -9.22 1.09 19.68
CA ASN A 207 -8.07 0.19 19.63
C ASN A 207 -6.99 0.54 20.67
N GLU A 208 -6.06 -0.39 20.86
CA GLU A 208 -4.85 -0.24 21.66
C GLU A 208 -3.67 -0.89 20.93
N GLU A 209 -2.53 -0.20 20.89
CA GLU A 209 -1.29 -0.69 20.29
C GLU A 209 -0.08 -0.32 21.16
N THR A 210 1.07 -0.92 20.89
CA THR A 210 2.34 -0.60 21.57
C THR A 210 3.38 -0.14 20.55
N THR A 211 4.17 0.88 20.89
CA THR A 211 5.24 1.36 20.00
C THR A 211 6.29 0.30 19.75
N ASN A 212 6.69 0.16 18.48
CA ASN A 212 7.76 -0.74 18.06
C ASN A 212 9.16 -0.21 18.49
N THR A 213 10.22 -0.88 18.06
CA THR A 213 11.61 -0.50 18.37
C THR A 213 12.02 0.88 17.83
N ASP A 214 11.32 1.40 16.82
CA ASP A 214 11.47 2.75 16.28
C ASP A 214 10.45 3.73 16.90
N GLY A 215 9.84 3.39 18.04
CA GLY A 215 8.89 4.26 18.75
C GLY A 215 7.59 4.52 17.98
N ARG A 216 7.26 3.72 16.96
CA ARG A 216 6.14 3.96 16.04
C ARG A 216 4.97 3.01 16.24
N ILE A 217 3.79 3.52 15.92
CA ILE A 217 2.57 2.75 15.64
C ILE A 217 2.11 3.13 14.24
N ALA A 218 2.06 2.15 13.33
CA ALA A 218 1.75 2.38 11.93
C ALA A 218 0.28 2.75 11.69
N ASN A 219 -0.64 2.15 12.46
CA ASN A 219 -2.06 2.43 12.42
C ASN A 219 -2.73 2.10 13.76
N LEU A 220 -3.42 3.07 14.36
CA LEU A 220 -4.25 2.94 15.55
C LEU A 220 -5.73 2.73 15.20
N LEU A 221 -6.14 3.05 13.98
CA LEU A 221 -7.49 2.76 13.50
C LEU A 221 -7.50 1.31 13.00
N LYS A 222 -8.45 0.48 13.46
CA LYS A 222 -8.55 -0.88 12.90
C LYS A 222 -8.88 -0.79 11.42
N ASP A 223 -8.26 -1.64 10.59
CA ASP A 223 -8.37 -1.65 9.12
C ASP A 223 -9.80 -1.82 8.56
N THR A 224 -10.82 -1.92 9.42
CA THR A 224 -12.23 -2.08 9.04
C THR A 224 -13.12 -0.89 9.45
N GLN A 225 -12.58 0.10 10.16
CA GLN A 225 -13.37 1.25 10.63
C GLN A 225 -13.13 2.48 9.76
N PRO A 226 -14.20 3.11 9.23
CA PRO A 226 -14.05 4.40 8.56
C PRO A 226 -13.69 5.48 9.59
N LEU A 227 -12.97 6.49 9.12
CA LEU A 227 -12.78 7.72 9.88
C LEU A 227 -14.05 8.57 9.76
N GLU A 228 -14.45 9.17 10.87
CA GLU A 228 -15.65 10.00 10.94
C GLU A 228 -15.28 11.42 11.34
N ASN A 229 -16.09 12.40 10.92
CA ASN A 229 -15.88 13.80 11.27
C ASN A 229 -16.31 14.06 12.72
N THR A 230 -15.44 13.68 13.67
CA THR A 230 -15.66 13.80 15.12
C THR A 230 -14.32 13.96 15.85
N ARG A 231 -14.39 14.09 17.18
CA ARG A 231 -13.22 14.16 18.04
C ARG A 231 -12.68 12.77 18.34
N TYR A 232 -11.36 12.64 18.26
CA TYR A 232 -10.61 11.46 18.64
C TYR A 232 -9.65 11.82 19.77
N ARG A 233 -9.26 10.82 20.56
CA ARG A 233 -8.32 10.98 21.65
C ARG A 233 -7.29 9.86 21.66
N LEU A 234 -6.01 10.23 21.66
CA LEU A 234 -4.91 9.31 21.86
C LEU A 234 -4.46 9.41 23.32
N ARG A 235 -4.29 8.27 23.99
CA ARG A 235 -3.80 8.19 25.36
C ARG A 235 -2.50 7.40 25.40
N PHE A 236 -1.42 8.08 25.77
CA PHE A 236 -0.06 7.54 25.86
C PHE A 236 0.27 7.18 27.32
N HIS A 237 0.67 5.94 27.57
CA HIS A 237 1.01 5.43 28.91
C HIS A 237 2.53 5.51 29.14
N LEU A 238 3.00 6.54 29.83
CA LEU A 238 4.43 6.90 29.90
C LEU A 238 5.13 6.42 31.18
N GLN A 239 4.36 6.15 32.25
CA GLN A 239 4.89 5.82 33.57
C GLN A 239 5.92 4.68 33.53
N ASP A 240 5.53 3.53 32.95
CA ASP A 240 6.38 2.33 32.93
C ASP A 240 7.66 2.56 32.12
N TYR A 241 7.57 3.32 31.02
CA TYR A 241 8.71 3.68 30.19
C TYR A 241 9.75 4.47 31.00
N PHE A 242 9.35 5.58 31.64
CA PHE A 242 10.30 6.41 32.40
C PHE A 242 10.85 5.71 33.65
N VAL A 243 10.04 4.88 34.32
CA VAL A 243 10.50 4.05 35.45
C VAL A 243 11.61 3.10 35.02
N GLN A 244 11.45 2.43 33.86
CA GLN A 244 12.49 1.54 33.32
C GLN A 244 13.78 2.29 32.95
N GLN A 245 13.67 3.54 32.51
CA GLN A 245 14.82 4.41 32.23
C GLN A 245 15.45 5.03 33.49
N GLN A 246 14.94 4.72 34.69
CA GLN A 246 15.37 5.33 35.97
C GLN A 246 15.27 6.86 35.95
N GLN A 247 14.27 7.39 35.26
CA GLN A 247 13.99 8.82 35.17
C GLN A 247 12.73 9.19 35.95
N PRO A 248 12.62 10.44 36.44
CA PRO A 248 11.36 10.94 36.96
C PRO A 248 10.28 10.93 35.87
N CYS A 249 9.02 10.76 36.25
CA CYS A 249 7.88 10.82 35.34
C CYS A 249 6.86 11.79 35.92
N PHE A 250 6.87 13.05 35.47
CA PHE A 250 5.87 14.02 35.89
C PHE A 250 4.52 13.81 35.19
N TYR A 251 4.55 13.30 33.95
CA TYR A 251 3.37 12.97 33.16
C TYR A 251 3.24 11.44 33.03
N PRO A 252 2.60 10.75 33.99
CA PRO A 252 2.41 9.30 33.92
C PRO A 252 1.59 8.87 32.70
N GLN A 253 0.73 9.77 32.22
CA GLN A 253 -0.09 9.62 31.04
C GLN A 253 -0.27 10.97 30.35
N VAL A 254 -0.33 10.95 29.01
CA VAL A 254 -0.71 12.13 28.19
C VAL A 254 -1.92 11.77 27.34
N GLU A 255 -2.93 12.65 27.32
CA GLU A 255 -4.08 12.54 26.41
C GLU A 255 -4.06 13.69 25.41
N ILE A 256 -4.10 13.36 24.12
CA ILE A 256 -4.19 14.32 23.02
C ILE A 256 -5.55 14.17 22.35
N GLU A 257 -6.39 15.18 22.48
CA GLU A 257 -7.67 15.28 21.80
C GLU A 257 -7.54 16.07 20.49
N CYS A 258 -8.15 15.58 19.42
CA CYS A 258 -8.07 16.16 18.08
C CYS A 258 -9.40 16.04 17.34
N GLN A 259 -9.74 17.05 16.54
CA GLN A 259 -10.83 16.98 15.57
C GLN A 259 -10.28 16.38 14.28
N LEU A 260 -10.85 15.25 13.84
CA LEU A 260 -10.45 14.58 12.61
C LEU A 260 -11.54 14.74 11.54
N ASP A 261 -11.13 14.81 10.28
CA ASP A 261 -11.98 14.88 9.11
C ASP A 261 -12.10 13.49 8.47
N ALA A 262 -13.31 13.09 8.09
CA ALA A 262 -13.58 11.81 7.45
C ALA A 262 -12.91 11.68 6.07
N GLU A 263 -12.61 12.80 5.41
CA GLU A 263 -12.02 12.82 4.07
C GLU A 263 -10.48 12.69 4.07
N ALA A 264 -9.84 12.78 5.24
CA ALA A 264 -8.39 12.69 5.32
C ALA A 264 -7.89 11.24 5.30
N ALA A 265 -6.98 10.96 4.37
CA ALA A 265 -6.36 9.65 4.19
C ALA A 265 -5.46 9.22 5.38
N HIS A 266 -4.82 10.18 6.05
CA HIS A 266 -3.86 9.88 7.11
C HIS A 266 -3.75 11.04 8.10
N TYR A 267 -3.77 10.70 9.39
CA TYR A 267 -3.33 11.58 10.47
C TYR A 267 -2.09 11.02 11.14
N HIS A 268 -1.01 11.80 11.16
CA HIS A 268 0.16 11.52 11.99
C HIS A 268 0.14 12.41 13.24
N ILE A 269 0.07 11.81 14.42
CA ILE A 269 0.02 12.53 15.70
C ILE A 269 1.17 12.04 16.58
N PRO A 270 2.38 12.63 16.43
CA PRO A 270 3.54 12.24 17.22
C PRO A 270 3.52 12.84 18.63
N LEU A 271 4.31 12.24 19.52
CA LEU A 271 4.56 12.75 20.87
C LEU A 271 6.06 12.92 21.07
N LEU A 272 6.50 14.16 21.30
CA LEU A 272 7.86 14.45 21.76
C LEU A 272 7.79 14.62 23.27
N VAL A 273 8.54 13.81 24.01
CA VAL A 273 8.40 13.74 25.47
C VAL A 273 9.75 13.86 26.17
N SER A 274 9.71 14.45 27.37
CA SER A 274 10.75 14.42 28.38
C SER A 274 10.10 14.21 29.76
N PRO A 275 10.86 13.93 30.83
CA PRO A 275 10.33 13.77 32.18
C PRO A 275 9.41 14.90 32.66
N PHE A 276 9.59 16.13 32.16
CA PHE A 276 8.92 17.34 32.66
C PHE A 276 8.25 18.17 31.56
N GLY A 277 8.23 17.70 30.32
CA GLY A 277 7.56 18.39 29.22
C GLY A 277 7.19 17.45 28.09
N TYR A 278 6.20 17.85 27.30
CA TYR A 278 5.89 17.17 26.05
C TYR A 278 5.36 18.18 25.02
N SER A 279 5.45 17.82 23.75
CA SER A 279 4.81 18.52 22.65
C SER A 279 4.25 17.54 21.62
N THR A 280 3.26 18.01 20.87
CA THR A 280 2.61 17.28 19.77
C THR A 280 2.31 18.26 18.65
N TYR A 281 2.04 17.74 17.45
CA TYR A 281 1.61 18.52 16.30
C TYR A 281 0.83 17.61 15.33
N ARG A 282 0.22 18.19 14.30
CA ARG A 282 -0.30 17.41 13.16
C ARG A 282 0.82 17.19 12.16
N GLY A 283 1.30 15.96 12.05
CA GLY A 283 2.23 15.56 11.01
C GLY A 283 1.53 15.27 9.68
N SER A 284 2.32 15.27 8.61
CA SER A 284 1.93 14.82 7.25
C SER A 284 2.09 13.32 7.09
#